data_AF-A0A1Z4ERW1-F1
#
_entry.id   AF-A0A1Z4ERW1-F1
#
_cell.length_a   1.000
_cell.length_b   1.000
_cell.length_c   1.000
_cell.angle_alpha   90.00
_cell.angle_beta   90.00
_cell.angle_gamma   90.00
#
_symmetry.space_group_name_H-M   'P 1'
#
loop_
_entity.id
_entity.type
_entity.pdbx_description
1 polymer ?
#
loop_
_entity_poly.entity_id
_entity_poly.type
_entity_poly.pdbx_seq_one_letter_code
_entity_poly.pdbx_strand_id
1 'polypeptide(L)'
;MTPAPPALKPGIIPLRPLDLSALYDGAVAAIRANPKATIGLTAVVVVISQLLTFALQAGPIIGLLSGVSGFDANSDDAFAAAFGIGYFGGAAIGYVITMLVTIVLSGMLTVTVGRSVFGEHTTPSAAWQRAKPRIWALIGLAFLSALLLTLPLAIGIAGVVGLALTVGPWGAVPAGFALGFGFLALYFYLIPVFALASPVLILERQSVFGAIGRSISLVRKGYWRLLGILLLTSIIVGIVAGILGMPFSLGGQIGMGLGSSNTSSTTMLLGLALTSVGVIVAQIITLPFNAAVNVLLYTDQRMRTEAFDLVLQTETRTRERLGQPGIDPDALWLPAYPPVQV
;
A
#
# COMPACT_ATOMS: atom_id res chain seq x y z
N MET A 1 -27.93 -21.89 -26.46
CA MET A 1 -27.62 -21.15 -25.21
C MET A 1 -27.95 -19.70 -25.48
N THR A 2 -29.07 -19.19 -24.96
CA THR A 2 -29.37 -17.77 -25.04
C THR A 2 -28.28 -17.01 -24.27
N PRO A 3 -27.66 -15.97 -24.85
CA PRO A 3 -26.67 -15.18 -24.11
C PRO A 3 -27.35 -14.63 -22.86
N ALA A 4 -26.72 -14.80 -21.70
CA ALA A 4 -27.20 -14.24 -20.45
C ALA A 4 -27.42 -12.72 -20.65
N PRO A 5 -28.52 -12.15 -20.15
CA PRO A 5 -28.80 -10.73 -20.31
C PRO A 5 -27.59 -9.90 -19.83
N PRO A 6 -27.23 -8.82 -20.55
CA PRO A 6 -26.07 -8.01 -20.22
C PRO A 6 -26.19 -7.49 -18.79
N ALA A 7 -25.16 -7.74 -17.98
CA ALA A 7 -25.13 -7.27 -16.60
C ALA A 7 -25.16 -5.73 -16.61
N LEU A 8 -26.06 -5.14 -15.82
CA LEU A 8 -26.07 -3.70 -15.58
C LEU A 8 -24.69 -3.26 -15.11
N LYS A 9 -24.14 -2.24 -15.77
CA LYS A 9 -22.81 -1.68 -15.51
C LYS A 9 -22.92 -0.15 -15.44
N PRO A 10 -23.53 0.39 -14.37
CA PRO A 10 -23.66 1.83 -14.19
C PRO A 10 -22.31 2.53 -13.93
N GLY A 11 -21.31 1.80 -13.43
CA GLY A 11 -19.97 2.29 -13.17
C GLY A 11 -18.86 1.47 -13.81
N ILE A 12 -17.71 1.34 -13.14
CA ILE A 12 -16.52 0.68 -13.69
C ILE A 12 -16.58 -0.86 -13.67
N ILE A 13 -17.46 -1.45 -12.84
CA ILE A 13 -17.58 -2.91 -12.65
C ILE A 13 -19.00 -3.42 -12.90
N PRO A 14 -19.17 -4.70 -13.30
CA PRO A 14 -20.48 -5.31 -13.39
C PRO A 14 -21.10 -5.53 -12.00
N LEU A 15 -22.43 -5.48 -11.90
CA LEU A 15 -23.18 -5.69 -10.65
C LEU A 15 -23.36 -7.18 -10.30
N ARG A 16 -22.24 -7.91 -10.24
CA ARG A 16 -22.16 -9.32 -9.84
C ARG A 16 -20.79 -9.60 -9.21
N PRO A 17 -20.64 -10.70 -8.44
CA PRO A 17 -19.34 -11.12 -7.94
C PRO A 17 -18.27 -11.14 -9.06
N LEU A 18 -17.11 -10.55 -8.76
CA LEU A 18 -16.08 -10.27 -9.73
C LEU A 18 -15.22 -11.51 -9.99
N ASP A 19 -15.00 -11.81 -11.26
CA ASP A 19 -13.92 -12.71 -11.68
C ASP A 19 -12.60 -11.93 -11.79
N LEU A 20 -11.49 -12.65 -11.91
CA LEU A 20 -10.15 -12.05 -11.92
C LEU A 20 -9.97 -11.00 -13.04
N SER A 21 -10.49 -11.29 -14.24
CA SER A 21 -10.45 -10.35 -15.37
C SER A 21 -11.24 -9.08 -15.07
N ALA A 22 -12.49 -9.24 -14.61
CA ALA A 22 -13.36 -8.11 -14.26
C ALA A 22 -12.77 -7.25 -13.12
N LEU A 23 -12.03 -7.86 -12.19
CA LEU A 23 -11.31 -7.16 -11.12
C LEU A 23 -10.21 -6.26 -11.68
N TYR A 24 -9.33 -6.80 -12.53
CA TYR A 24 -8.22 -6.02 -13.08
C TYR A 24 -8.68 -5.00 -14.13
N ASP A 25 -9.64 -5.35 -14.98
CA ASP A 25 -10.28 -4.41 -15.90
C ASP A 25 -10.98 -3.28 -15.13
N GLY A 26 -11.65 -3.63 -14.02
CA GLY A 26 -12.24 -2.67 -13.09
C GLY A 26 -11.19 -1.74 -12.49
N ALA A 27 -10.04 -2.27 -12.06
CA ALA A 27 -8.97 -1.46 -11.48
C ALA A 27 -8.40 -0.46 -12.49
N VAL A 28 -8.16 -0.88 -13.73
CA VAL A 28 -7.72 0.01 -14.81
C VAL A 28 -8.82 1.03 -15.17
N ALA A 29 -10.08 0.61 -15.21
CA ALA A 29 -11.20 1.50 -15.45
C ALA A 29 -11.36 2.55 -14.35
N ALA A 30 -11.08 2.22 -13.08
CA ALA A 30 -11.07 3.17 -11.97
C ALA A 30 -10.06 4.30 -12.18
N ILE A 31 -8.84 3.94 -12.62
CA ILE A 31 -7.77 4.89 -12.93
C ILE A 31 -8.17 5.77 -14.11
N ARG A 32 -8.71 5.18 -15.19
CA ARG A 32 -9.16 5.90 -16.39
C ARG A 32 -10.36 6.81 -16.15
N ALA A 33 -11.25 6.46 -15.22
CA ALA A 33 -12.41 7.27 -14.87
C ALA A 33 -12.02 8.57 -14.14
N ASN A 34 -10.92 8.56 -13.39
CA ASN A 34 -10.48 9.70 -12.57
C ASN A 34 -8.95 9.88 -12.61
N PRO A 35 -8.33 10.17 -13.77
CA PRO A 35 -6.86 10.16 -13.92
C PRO A 35 -6.17 11.25 -13.10
N LYS A 36 -6.80 12.42 -12.93
CA LYS A 36 -6.28 13.52 -12.11
C LYS A 36 -6.27 13.18 -10.62
N ALA A 37 -7.33 12.52 -10.12
CA ALA A 37 -7.46 12.14 -8.72
C ALA A 37 -6.70 10.87 -8.36
N THR A 38 -6.34 10.04 -9.34
CA THR A 38 -5.53 8.84 -9.14
C THR A 38 -4.06 9.10 -9.45
N ILE A 39 -3.68 9.18 -10.72
CA ILE A 39 -2.28 9.36 -11.16
C ILE A 39 -1.75 10.75 -10.79
N GLY A 40 -2.51 11.81 -11.07
CA GLY A 40 -2.04 13.18 -10.83
C GLY A 40 -1.76 13.46 -9.35
N LEU A 41 -2.70 13.08 -8.49
CA LEU A 41 -2.53 13.15 -7.04
C LEU A 41 -1.36 12.27 -6.55
N THR A 42 -1.30 11.02 -7.00
CA THR A 42 -0.23 10.10 -6.60
C THR A 42 1.13 10.64 -7.01
N ALA A 43 1.26 11.20 -8.22
CA ALA A 43 2.48 11.84 -8.68
C ALA A 43 2.92 12.98 -7.77
N VAL A 44 2.03 13.92 -7.43
CA VAL A 44 2.37 15.03 -6.54
C VAL A 44 2.85 14.52 -5.18
N VAL A 45 2.11 13.61 -4.56
CA VAL A 45 2.44 13.13 -3.21
C VAL A 45 3.72 12.28 -3.21
N VAL A 46 3.87 11.37 -4.18
CA VAL A 46 5.06 10.51 -4.32
C VAL A 46 6.29 11.36 -4.58
N VAL A 47 6.24 12.32 -5.50
CA VAL A 47 7.37 13.21 -5.80
C VAL A 47 7.79 14.00 -4.56
N ILE A 48 6.85 14.64 -3.86
CA ILE A 48 7.15 15.40 -2.63
C ILE A 48 7.78 14.47 -1.58
N SER A 49 7.21 13.28 -1.39
CA SER A 49 7.73 12.31 -0.42
C SER A 49 9.13 11.84 -0.76
N GLN A 50 9.40 11.57 -2.04
CA GLN A 50 10.71 11.10 -2.47
C GLN A 50 11.75 12.19 -2.49
N LEU A 51 11.38 13.45 -2.73
CA LEU A 51 12.29 14.58 -2.53
C LEU A 51 12.67 14.74 -1.06
N LEU A 52 11.73 14.56 -0.13
CA LEU A 52 12.02 14.61 1.30
C LEU A 52 12.90 13.44 1.73
N THR A 53 12.57 12.21 1.31
CA THR A 53 13.38 11.01 1.56
C THR A 53 14.78 11.16 0.98
N PHE A 54 14.90 11.68 -0.26
CA PHE A 54 16.17 11.96 -0.91
C PHE A 54 16.98 12.99 -0.12
N ALA A 55 16.39 14.11 0.30
CA ALA A 55 17.09 15.14 1.07
C ALA A 55 17.64 14.60 2.40
N LEU A 56 16.87 13.75 3.09
CA LEU A 56 17.29 13.12 4.34
C LEU A 56 18.42 12.11 4.14
N GLN A 57 18.41 11.36 3.03
CA GLN A 57 19.47 10.41 2.70
C GLN A 57 20.71 11.09 2.10
N ALA A 58 20.54 12.21 1.40
CA ALA A 58 21.62 13.01 0.82
C ALA A 58 22.39 13.80 1.87
N GLY A 59 21.75 14.22 2.97
CA GLY A 59 22.37 14.98 4.06
C GLY A 59 23.66 14.36 4.62
N PRO A 60 23.66 13.09 5.05
CA PRO A 60 24.88 12.40 5.50
C PRO A 60 25.98 12.35 4.43
N ILE A 61 25.61 12.18 3.16
CA ILE A 61 26.56 12.15 2.03
C ILE A 61 27.16 13.55 1.79
N ILE A 62 26.38 14.62 1.94
CA ILE A 62 26.84 16.01 1.84
C ILE A 62 27.67 16.42 3.07
N GLY A 63 27.33 15.95 4.26
CA GLY A 63 28.13 16.15 5.47
C GLY A 63 29.52 15.56 5.34
N LEU A 64 29.64 14.38 4.71
CA LEU A 64 30.91 13.76 4.34
C LEU A 64 31.70 14.63 3.33
N LEU A 65 31.02 15.27 2.37
CA LEU A 65 31.62 16.14 1.35
C LEU A 65 32.14 17.49 1.90
N SER A 66 31.51 18.03 2.94
CA SER A 66 31.77 19.39 3.44
C SER A 66 32.75 19.45 4.60
N GLY A 67 33.27 18.30 5.06
CA GLY A 67 34.27 18.25 6.15
C GLY A 67 33.77 18.87 7.45
N VAL A 68 32.46 18.78 7.73
CA VAL A 68 31.88 19.33 8.96
C VAL A 68 32.60 18.69 10.16
N SER A 69 33.08 19.55 11.05
CA SER A 69 34.12 19.38 12.09
C SER A 69 33.88 18.34 13.19
N GLY A 70 33.08 17.31 12.94
CA GLY A 70 32.86 16.14 13.80
C GLY A 70 33.04 14.79 13.11
N PHE A 71 33.41 14.76 11.81
CA PHE A 71 33.65 13.53 11.05
C PHE A 71 35.14 13.36 10.77
N ASP A 72 35.82 12.49 11.51
CA ASP A 72 37.18 12.05 11.17
C ASP A 72 37.10 10.85 10.22
N ALA A 73 37.29 11.13 8.92
CA ALA A 73 37.28 10.12 7.86
C ALA A 73 38.42 9.09 7.95
N ASN A 74 39.40 9.28 8.85
CA ASN A 74 40.51 8.35 9.08
C ASN A 74 40.28 7.38 10.24
N SER A 75 39.15 7.48 10.94
CA SER A 75 38.77 6.53 11.99
C SER A 75 37.69 5.59 11.44
N ASP A 76 38.08 4.33 11.18
CA ASP A 76 37.17 3.31 10.65
C ASP A 76 35.90 3.16 11.53
N ASP A 77 36.05 3.33 12.84
CA ASP A 77 34.96 3.24 13.82
C ASP A 77 34.00 4.44 13.78
N ALA A 78 34.48 5.68 13.63
CA ALA A 78 33.60 6.85 13.58
C ALA A 78 32.95 7.00 12.19
N PHE A 79 33.65 6.59 11.12
CA PHE A 79 33.09 6.52 9.78
C PHE A 79 31.95 5.50 9.71
N ALA A 80 32.19 4.26 10.17
CA ALA A 80 31.17 3.22 10.19
C ALA A 80 29.98 3.57 11.11
N ALA A 81 30.24 4.16 12.29
CA ALA A 81 29.19 4.58 13.21
C ALA A 81 28.37 5.76 12.68
N ALA A 82 29.00 6.79 12.12
CA ALA A 82 28.29 7.99 11.69
C ALA A 82 27.63 7.82 10.31
N PHE A 83 28.25 7.07 9.39
CA PHE A 83 27.59 6.62 8.16
C PHE A 83 26.46 5.65 8.48
N GLY A 84 26.67 4.69 9.39
CA GLY A 84 25.63 3.78 9.86
C GLY A 84 24.44 4.51 10.47
N ILE A 85 24.67 5.34 11.50
CA ILE A 85 23.60 6.09 12.17
C ILE A 85 22.95 7.11 11.22
N GLY A 86 23.72 7.79 10.36
CA GLY A 86 23.20 8.77 9.40
C GLY A 86 22.39 8.14 8.27
N TYR A 87 22.91 7.09 7.64
CA TYR A 87 22.24 6.39 6.54
C TYR A 87 21.06 5.55 7.04
N PHE A 88 21.25 4.71 8.08
CA PHE A 88 20.16 3.90 8.62
C PHE A 88 19.13 4.75 9.39
N GLY A 89 19.56 5.82 10.05
CA GLY A 89 18.65 6.80 10.64
C GLY A 89 17.84 7.54 9.58
N GLY A 90 18.50 8.02 8.52
CA GLY A 90 17.84 8.63 7.36
C GLY A 90 16.89 7.67 6.63
N ALA A 91 17.28 6.40 6.50
CA ALA A 91 16.45 5.35 5.91
C ALA A 91 15.22 5.03 6.79
N ALA A 92 15.39 4.97 8.12
CA ALA A 92 14.28 4.78 9.05
C ALA A 92 13.28 5.94 8.99
N ILE A 93 13.77 7.18 8.96
CA ILE A 93 12.90 8.37 8.80
C ILE A 93 12.23 8.35 7.42
N GLY A 94 12.96 8.01 6.36
CA GLY A 94 12.43 7.86 5.01
C GLY A 94 11.34 6.79 4.91
N TYR A 95 11.50 5.69 5.65
CA TYR A 95 10.48 4.64 5.75
C TYR A 95 9.21 5.17 6.42
N VAL A 96 9.33 5.90 7.52
CA VAL A 96 8.19 6.53 8.20
C VAL A 96 7.48 7.53 7.28
N ILE A 97 8.22 8.35 6.52
CA ILE A 97 7.64 9.28 5.53
C ILE A 97 6.86 8.52 4.47
N THR A 98 7.48 7.48 3.88
CA THR A 98 6.86 6.64 2.84
C THR A 98 5.60 5.97 3.36
N MET A 99 5.64 5.49 4.60
CA MET A 99 4.48 4.91 5.28
C MET A 99 3.36 5.95 5.41
N LEU A 100 3.62 7.14 5.96
CA LEU A 100 2.62 8.21 6.11
C LEU A 100 2.00 8.63 4.78
N VAL A 101 2.82 8.74 3.74
CA VAL A 101 2.38 9.07 2.39
C VAL A 101 1.48 8.01 1.80
N THR A 102 1.85 6.74 1.96
CA THR A 102 1.06 5.60 1.47
C THR A 102 -0.29 5.52 2.17
N ILE A 103 -0.35 5.86 3.46
CA ILE A 103 -1.60 5.92 4.25
C ILE A 103 -2.54 6.98 3.69
N VAL A 104 -2.04 8.19 3.47
CA VAL A 104 -2.83 9.30 2.91
C VAL A 104 -3.33 8.96 1.51
N LEU A 105 -2.43 8.45 0.65
CA LEU A 105 -2.78 8.02 -0.71
C LEU A 105 -3.80 6.88 -0.71
N SER A 106 -3.60 5.85 0.11
CA SER A 106 -4.56 4.76 0.27
C SER A 106 -5.93 5.29 0.66
N GLY A 107 -5.99 6.24 1.58
CA GLY A 107 -7.20 6.97 1.96
C GLY A 107 -7.95 7.58 0.78
N MET A 108 -7.24 8.45 0.04
CA MET A 108 -7.82 9.22 -1.07
C MET A 108 -8.18 8.34 -2.27
N LEU A 109 -7.34 7.35 -2.58
CA LEU A 109 -7.56 6.40 -3.67
C LEU A 109 -8.75 5.49 -3.36
N THR A 110 -8.92 5.07 -2.10
CA THR A 110 -10.08 4.27 -1.68
C THR A 110 -11.39 5.02 -1.92
N VAL A 111 -11.49 6.29 -1.52
CA VAL A 111 -12.68 7.13 -1.78
C VAL A 111 -12.93 7.28 -3.28
N THR A 112 -11.88 7.56 -4.04
CA THR A 112 -11.98 7.79 -5.49
C THR A 112 -12.46 6.53 -6.23
N VAL A 113 -11.87 5.37 -5.92
CA VAL A 113 -12.25 4.09 -6.53
C VAL A 113 -13.65 3.69 -6.06
N GLY A 114 -13.94 3.83 -4.77
CA GLY A 114 -15.25 3.53 -4.18
C GLY A 114 -16.38 4.28 -4.89
N ARG A 115 -16.19 5.57 -5.19
CA ARG A 115 -17.19 6.35 -5.95
C ARG A 115 -17.27 5.97 -7.43
N SER A 116 -16.14 5.66 -8.07
CA SER A 116 -16.12 5.21 -9.46
C SER A 116 -16.84 3.88 -9.69
N VAL A 117 -16.93 3.01 -8.67
CA VAL A 117 -17.76 1.78 -8.71
C VAL A 117 -19.22 2.11 -9.04
N PHE A 118 -19.72 3.26 -8.59
CA PHE A 118 -21.09 3.74 -8.87
C PHE A 118 -21.18 4.68 -10.07
N GLY A 119 -20.10 4.81 -10.86
CA GLY A 119 -20.05 5.68 -12.03
C GLY A 119 -19.81 7.16 -11.72
N GLU A 120 -19.46 7.51 -10.48
CA GLU A 120 -19.22 8.91 -10.11
C GLU A 120 -17.75 9.33 -10.31
N HIS A 121 -17.59 10.56 -10.80
CA HIS A 121 -16.29 11.20 -10.91
C HIS A 121 -15.94 11.96 -9.62
N THR A 122 -14.68 11.86 -9.20
CA THR A 122 -14.17 12.51 -7.99
C THR A 122 -12.97 13.37 -8.33
N THR A 123 -13.02 14.64 -7.93
CA THR A 123 -11.88 15.55 -8.04
C THR A 123 -10.88 15.31 -6.90
N PRO A 124 -9.58 15.62 -7.07
CA PRO A 124 -8.58 15.43 -6.02
C PRO A 124 -8.93 16.14 -4.70
N SER A 125 -9.49 17.35 -4.80
CA SER A 125 -9.94 18.12 -3.63
C SER A 125 -11.11 17.45 -2.91
N ALA A 126 -12.09 16.93 -3.66
CA ALA A 126 -13.22 16.19 -3.08
C ALA A 126 -12.77 14.87 -2.42
N ALA A 127 -11.78 14.18 -2.99
CA ALA A 127 -11.18 13.00 -2.38
C ALA A 127 -10.48 13.36 -1.05
N TRP A 128 -9.74 14.48 -1.01
CA TRP A 128 -9.07 14.94 0.21
C TRP A 128 -10.06 15.31 1.30
N GLN A 129 -11.10 16.09 0.98
CA GLN A 129 -12.10 16.52 1.97
C GLN A 129 -12.81 15.32 2.62
N ARG A 130 -13.03 14.24 1.86
CA ARG A 130 -13.64 13.00 2.35
C ARG A 130 -12.66 12.13 3.13
N ALA A 131 -11.39 12.07 2.73
CA ALA A 131 -10.38 11.27 3.41
C ALA A 131 -9.86 11.93 4.71
N LYS A 132 -9.74 13.26 4.75
CA LYS A 132 -9.16 14.05 5.84
C LYS A 132 -9.67 13.68 7.25
N PRO A 133 -11.00 13.55 7.49
CA PRO A 133 -11.51 13.24 8.82
C PRO A 133 -11.05 11.88 9.37
N ARG A 134 -10.59 10.98 8.48
CA ARG A 134 -10.20 9.61 8.81
C ARG A 134 -8.70 9.36 8.74
N ILE A 135 -7.89 10.37 8.43
CA ILE A 135 -6.42 10.22 8.36
C ILE A 135 -5.85 9.70 9.68
N TRP A 136 -6.31 10.20 10.83
CA TRP A 136 -5.84 9.71 12.13
C TRP A 136 -6.19 8.24 12.38
N ALA A 137 -7.36 7.81 11.94
CA ALA A 137 -7.76 6.41 12.02
C ALA A 137 -6.92 5.55 11.06
N LEU A 138 -6.60 6.04 9.85
CA LEU A 138 -5.70 5.35 8.92
C LEU A 138 -4.26 5.27 9.45
N ILE A 139 -3.77 6.33 10.10
CA ILE A 139 -2.48 6.33 10.80
C ILE A 139 -2.49 5.31 11.93
N GLY A 140 -3.57 5.26 12.73
CA GLY A 140 -3.73 4.26 13.79
C GLY A 140 -3.75 2.84 13.24
N LEU A 141 -4.47 2.59 12.14
CA LEU A 141 -4.50 1.29 11.47
C LEU A 141 -3.12 0.89 10.95
N ALA A 142 -2.39 1.82 10.34
CA ALA A 142 -1.07 1.53 9.79
C ALA A 142 -0.01 1.36 10.88
N PHE A 143 -0.08 2.13 11.96
CA PHE A 143 0.78 1.94 13.12
C PHE A 143 0.52 0.57 13.76
N LEU A 144 -0.76 0.19 13.90
CA LEU A 144 -1.13 -1.11 14.43
C LEU A 144 -0.68 -2.25 13.50
N SER A 145 -0.82 -2.10 12.17
CA SER A 145 -0.34 -3.12 11.23
C SER A 145 1.19 -3.21 11.19
N ALA A 146 1.89 -2.07 11.27
CA ALA A 146 3.33 -2.03 11.40
C ALA A 146 3.75 -2.75 12.69
N LEU A 147 3.14 -2.44 13.83
CA LEU A 147 3.45 -3.07 15.11
C LEU A 147 3.18 -4.58 15.07
N LEU A 148 2.06 -5.03 14.51
CA LEU A 148 1.68 -6.45 14.44
C LEU A 148 2.64 -7.28 13.58
N LEU A 149 3.29 -6.66 12.61
CA LEU A 149 4.25 -7.34 11.73
C LEU A 149 5.68 -7.18 12.23
N THR A 150 6.11 -5.99 12.64
CA THR A 150 7.51 -5.72 12.99
C THR A 150 7.86 -6.18 14.40
N LEU A 151 6.94 -6.07 15.37
CA LEU A 151 7.26 -6.40 16.76
C LEU A 151 7.53 -7.90 16.97
N PRO A 152 6.71 -8.83 16.48
CA PRO A 152 7.00 -10.27 16.63
C PRO A 152 8.29 -10.66 15.89
N LEU A 153 8.55 -10.05 14.73
CA LEU A 153 9.77 -10.27 13.98
C LEU A 153 11.00 -9.78 14.75
N ALA A 154 10.96 -8.56 15.30
CA ALA A 154 12.06 -7.99 16.07
C ALA A 154 12.36 -8.80 17.34
N ILE A 155 11.32 -9.18 18.09
CA ILE A 155 11.46 -10.03 19.29
C ILE A 155 12.07 -11.37 18.90
N GLY A 156 11.57 -11.97 17.82
CA GLY A 156 12.06 -13.25 17.38
C GLY A 156 13.51 -13.20 16.87
N ILE A 157 13.90 -12.16 16.11
CA ILE A 157 15.30 -11.95 15.69
C ILE A 157 16.19 -11.79 16.91
N ALA A 158 15.78 -10.99 17.90
CA ALA A 158 16.54 -10.81 19.14
C ALA A 158 16.71 -12.16 19.88
N GLY A 159 15.68 -13.01 19.89
CA GLY A 159 15.75 -14.36 20.43
C GLY A 159 16.72 -15.27 19.68
N VAL A 160 16.68 -15.26 18.34
CA VAL A 160 17.61 -16.06 17.50
C VAL A 160 19.05 -15.58 17.66
N VAL A 161 19.27 -14.26 17.69
CA VAL A 161 20.60 -13.67 17.91
C VAL A 161 21.09 -14.02 19.31
N GLY A 162 20.26 -13.86 20.34
CA GLY A 162 20.61 -14.24 21.72
C GLY A 162 20.99 -15.72 21.83
N LEU A 163 20.25 -16.60 21.14
CA LEU A 163 20.57 -18.01 21.07
C LEU A 163 21.90 -18.26 20.33
N ALA A 164 22.13 -17.59 19.19
CA ALA A 164 23.39 -17.68 18.45
C ALA A 164 24.62 -17.27 19.27
N LEU A 165 24.47 -16.29 20.17
CA LEU A 165 25.54 -15.85 21.07
C LEU A 165 25.85 -16.88 22.17
N THR A 166 24.92 -17.79 22.50
CA THR A 166 25.10 -18.80 23.57
C THR A 166 25.56 -20.16 23.05
N VAL A 167 25.00 -20.63 21.93
CA VAL A 167 25.29 -21.96 21.35
C VAL A 167 26.06 -21.89 20.03
N GLY A 168 26.46 -20.69 19.61
CA GLY A 168 27.15 -20.42 18.35
C GLY A 168 26.20 -20.24 17.15
N PRO A 169 26.66 -19.61 16.05
CA PRO A 169 25.82 -19.29 14.89
C PRO A 169 25.12 -20.50 14.28
N TRP A 170 25.84 -21.62 14.14
CA TRP A 170 25.32 -22.86 13.57
C TRP A 170 24.25 -23.51 14.45
N GLY A 171 24.35 -23.38 15.78
CA GLY A 171 23.34 -23.89 16.72
C GLY A 171 22.02 -23.13 16.67
N ALA A 172 22.03 -21.86 16.21
CA ALA A 172 20.84 -21.03 16.09
C ALA A 172 20.09 -21.15 14.75
N VAL A 173 20.67 -21.80 13.76
CA VAL A 173 20.07 -21.97 12.43
C VAL A 173 18.66 -22.58 12.49
N PRO A 174 18.38 -23.64 13.27
CA PRO A 174 17.02 -24.19 13.37
C PRO A 174 16.01 -23.18 13.93
N ALA A 175 16.39 -22.37 14.91
CA ALA A 175 15.55 -21.32 15.47
C ALA A 175 15.28 -20.20 14.44
N GLY A 176 16.28 -19.85 13.63
CA GLY A 176 16.12 -18.92 12.51
C GLY A 176 15.12 -19.41 11.47
N PHE A 177 15.17 -20.69 11.08
CA PHE A 177 14.16 -21.28 10.20
C PHE A 177 12.77 -21.30 10.81
N ALA A 178 12.64 -21.73 12.07
CA ALA A 178 11.35 -21.74 12.77
C ALA A 178 10.72 -20.34 12.83
N LEU A 179 11.53 -19.31 13.11
CA LEU A 179 11.13 -17.92 13.04
C LEU A 179 10.70 -17.51 11.63
N GLY A 180 11.50 -17.84 10.62
CA GLY A 180 11.20 -17.52 9.23
C GLY A 180 9.87 -18.09 8.78
N PHE A 181 9.63 -19.38 9.02
CA PHE A 181 8.35 -20.03 8.68
C PHE A 181 7.18 -19.51 9.51
N GLY A 182 7.38 -19.29 10.81
CA GLY A 182 6.36 -18.73 11.69
C GLY A 182 5.94 -17.31 11.28
N PHE A 183 6.93 -16.47 10.96
CA PHE A 183 6.69 -15.11 10.46
C PHE A 183 6.02 -15.13 9.08
N LEU A 184 6.44 -16.01 8.19
CA LEU A 184 5.84 -16.15 6.86
C LEU A 184 4.36 -16.56 6.96
N ALA A 185 4.03 -17.49 7.86
CA ALA A 185 2.65 -17.90 8.14
C ALA A 185 1.83 -16.72 8.72
N LEU A 186 2.39 -15.97 9.67
CA LEU A 186 1.76 -14.77 10.23
C LEU A 186 1.51 -13.71 9.15
N TYR A 187 2.51 -13.47 8.29
CA TYR A 187 2.44 -12.49 7.21
C TYR A 187 1.32 -12.83 6.22
N PHE A 188 1.28 -14.07 5.71
CA PHE A 188 0.22 -14.49 4.78
C PHE A 188 -1.16 -14.49 5.43
N TYR A 189 -1.27 -14.78 6.73
CA TYR A 189 -2.53 -14.67 7.46
C TYR A 189 -3.04 -13.23 7.56
N LEU A 190 -2.15 -12.28 7.83
CA LEU A 190 -2.52 -10.88 8.09
C LEU A 190 -2.70 -10.04 6.82
N ILE A 191 -2.04 -10.36 5.71
CA ILE A 191 -2.13 -9.58 4.46
C ILE A 191 -3.59 -9.38 4.02
N PRO A 192 -4.44 -10.41 3.86
CA PRO A 192 -5.82 -10.21 3.43
C PRO A 192 -6.65 -9.39 4.43
N VAL A 193 -6.36 -9.56 5.73
CA VAL A 193 -7.03 -8.83 6.81
C VAL A 193 -6.75 -7.33 6.71
N PHE A 194 -5.49 -6.95 6.49
CA PHE A 194 -5.10 -5.54 6.34
C PHE A 194 -5.51 -4.94 5.00
N ALA A 195 -5.48 -5.73 3.92
CA ALA A 195 -5.92 -5.29 2.59
C ALA A 195 -7.39 -4.85 2.59
N LEU A 196 -8.26 -5.56 3.32
CA LEU A 196 -9.68 -5.19 3.45
C LEU A 196 -9.94 -4.18 4.58
N ALA A 197 -9.07 -4.07 5.59
CA ALA A 197 -9.26 -3.15 6.70
C ALA A 197 -9.26 -1.67 6.28
N SER A 198 -8.39 -1.28 5.32
CA SER A 198 -8.34 0.11 4.82
C SER A 198 -9.65 0.53 4.12
N PRO A 199 -10.18 -0.24 3.15
CA PRO A 199 -11.50 0.01 2.57
C PRO A 199 -12.64 0.04 3.61
N VAL A 200 -12.66 -0.88 4.58
CA VAL A 200 -13.70 -0.91 5.63
C VAL A 200 -13.67 0.35 6.49
N LEU A 201 -12.48 0.78 6.93
CA LEU A 201 -12.33 1.95 7.79
C LEU A 201 -12.84 3.22 7.13
N ILE A 202 -12.59 3.38 5.82
CA ILE A 202 -12.96 4.57 5.06
C ILE A 202 -14.42 4.50 4.60
N LEU A 203 -14.80 3.40 3.93
CA LEU A 203 -16.11 3.27 3.28
C LEU A 203 -17.22 2.95 4.27
N GLU A 204 -16.99 2.05 5.26
CA GLU A 204 -17.98 1.77 6.31
C GLU A 204 -17.88 2.73 7.50
N ARG A 205 -16.94 3.70 7.48
CA ARG A 205 -16.76 4.72 8.53
C ARG A 205 -16.53 4.12 9.94
N GLN A 206 -15.97 2.91 10.01
CA GLN A 206 -15.70 2.16 11.25
C GLN A 206 -14.52 2.74 12.05
N SER A 207 -14.41 2.35 13.33
CA SER A 207 -13.21 2.59 14.14
C SER A 207 -12.07 1.65 13.73
N VAL A 208 -10.83 1.91 14.15
CA VAL A 208 -9.66 1.08 13.77
C VAL A 208 -9.85 -0.39 14.15
N PHE A 209 -10.21 -0.67 15.41
CA PHE A 209 -10.46 -2.03 15.88
C PHE A 209 -11.72 -2.63 15.28
N GLY A 210 -12.78 -1.82 15.08
CA GLY A 210 -14.00 -2.25 14.39
C GLY A 210 -13.72 -2.69 12.95
N ALA A 211 -12.87 -1.94 12.23
CA ALA A 211 -12.48 -2.24 10.86
C ALA A 211 -11.68 -3.54 10.76
N ILE A 212 -10.80 -3.84 11.72
CA ILE A 212 -10.06 -5.12 11.76
C ILE A 212 -11.00 -6.29 12.08
N GLY A 213 -11.85 -6.17 13.11
CA GLY A 213 -12.80 -7.24 13.45
C GLY A 213 -13.73 -7.55 12.27
N ARG A 214 -14.20 -6.49 11.60
CA ARG A 214 -15.00 -6.59 10.39
C ARG A 214 -14.22 -7.21 9.23
N SER A 215 -12.98 -6.78 8.96
CA SER A 215 -12.18 -7.35 7.89
C SER A 215 -11.88 -8.82 8.11
N ILE A 216 -11.60 -9.25 9.34
CA ILE A 216 -11.45 -10.68 9.70
C ILE A 216 -12.73 -11.46 9.36
N SER A 217 -13.91 -10.93 9.70
CA SER A 217 -15.18 -11.59 9.40
C SER A 217 -15.42 -11.77 7.89
N LEU A 218 -15.03 -10.77 7.09
CA LEU A 218 -15.14 -10.80 5.63
C LEU A 218 -14.13 -11.79 5.03
N VAL A 219 -12.86 -11.73 5.45
CA VAL A 219 -11.78 -12.60 4.96
C VAL A 219 -12.05 -14.08 5.23
N ARG A 220 -12.70 -14.41 6.36
CA ARG A 220 -12.97 -15.81 6.77
C ARG A 220 -13.70 -16.61 5.69
N LYS A 221 -14.62 -15.96 4.96
CA LYS A 221 -15.43 -16.56 3.88
C LYS A 221 -14.77 -16.37 2.50
N GLY A 222 -13.56 -16.87 2.31
CA GLY A 222 -12.85 -16.75 1.02
C GLY A 222 -11.35 -16.51 1.09
N TYR A 223 -10.74 -16.73 2.26
CA TYR A 223 -9.33 -16.46 2.55
C TYR A 223 -8.37 -16.87 1.42
N TRP A 224 -8.45 -18.12 0.93
CA TRP A 224 -7.53 -18.63 -0.10
C TRP A 224 -7.64 -17.89 -1.44
N ARG A 225 -8.85 -17.51 -1.83
CA ARG A 225 -9.07 -16.74 -3.06
C ARG A 225 -8.55 -15.31 -2.89
N LEU A 226 -8.81 -14.67 -1.76
CA LEU A 226 -8.29 -13.33 -1.45
C LEU A 226 -6.76 -13.34 -1.41
N LEU A 227 -6.16 -14.30 -0.70
CA LEU A 227 -4.72 -14.48 -0.63
C LEU A 227 -4.13 -14.70 -2.02
N GLY A 228 -4.70 -15.60 -2.82
CA GLY A 228 -4.24 -15.87 -4.19
C GLY A 228 -4.28 -14.64 -5.10
N ILE A 229 -5.35 -13.85 -5.05
CA ILE A 229 -5.47 -12.63 -5.85
C ILE A 229 -4.49 -11.56 -5.37
N LEU A 230 -4.34 -11.39 -4.05
CA LEU A 230 -3.39 -10.43 -3.48
C LEU A 230 -1.94 -10.81 -3.83
N LEU A 231 -1.58 -12.09 -3.74
CA LEU A 231 -0.25 -12.57 -4.15
C LEU A 231 0.00 -12.36 -5.64
N LEU A 232 -0.98 -12.72 -6.49
CA LEU A 232 -0.88 -12.48 -7.93
C LEU A 232 -0.74 -10.99 -8.24
N THR A 233 -1.53 -10.15 -7.57
CA THR A 233 -1.44 -8.69 -7.69
C THR A 233 -0.07 -8.20 -7.27
N SER A 234 0.47 -8.67 -6.14
CA SER A 234 1.80 -8.31 -5.66
C SER A 234 2.90 -8.72 -6.65
N ILE A 235 2.80 -9.89 -7.27
CA ILE A 235 3.74 -10.34 -8.30
C ILE A 235 3.65 -9.44 -9.53
N ILE A 236 2.46 -9.19 -10.06
CA ILE A 236 2.25 -8.34 -11.24
C ILE A 236 2.77 -6.93 -10.98
N VAL A 237 2.36 -6.32 -9.87
CA VAL A 237 2.77 -4.97 -9.47
C VAL A 237 4.28 -4.91 -9.21
N GLY A 238 4.86 -5.95 -8.60
CA GLY A 238 6.30 -6.06 -8.37
C GLY A 238 7.10 -6.15 -9.67
N ILE A 239 6.64 -6.94 -10.64
CA ILE A 239 7.25 -7.02 -11.98
C ILE A 239 7.16 -5.68 -12.69
N VAL A 240 5.99 -5.02 -12.68
CA VAL A 240 5.81 -3.70 -13.28
C VAL A 240 6.71 -2.66 -12.62
N ALA A 241 6.78 -2.63 -11.29
CA ALA A 241 7.68 -1.75 -10.54
C ALA A 241 9.14 -2.03 -10.90
N GLY A 242 9.52 -3.30 -11.01
CA GLY A 242 10.85 -3.75 -11.40
C GLY A 242 11.21 -3.29 -12.81
N ILE A 243 10.35 -3.50 -13.80
CA ILE A 243 10.59 -3.09 -15.20
C ILE A 243 10.73 -1.57 -15.30
N LEU A 244 9.86 -0.82 -14.63
CA LEU A 244 9.89 0.65 -14.64
C LEU A 244 11.10 1.21 -13.89
N GLY A 245 11.49 0.59 -12.78
CA GLY A 245 12.59 1.02 -11.92
C GLY A 245 13.97 0.53 -12.35
N MET A 246 14.05 -0.60 -13.07
CA MET A 246 15.31 -1.25 -13.46
C MET A 246 16.29 -0.32 -14.17
N PRO A 247 15.93 0.43 -15.23
CA PRO A 247 16.92 1.26 -15.94
C PRO A 247 17.53 2.33 -15.02
N PHE A 248 16.71 2.90 -14.14
CA PHE A 248 17.13 3.91 -13.16
C PHE A 248 17.94 3.31 -12.02
N SER A 249 17.58 2.13 -11.53
CA SER A 249 18.32 1.40 -10.50
C SER A 249 19.68 0.94 -11.00
N LEU A 250 19.76 0.41 -12.23
CA LEU A 250 21.04 0.01 -12.83
C LEU A 250 21.94 1.21 -13.08
N GLY A 251 21.43 2.26 -13.74
CA GLY A 251 22.20 3.48 -13.92
C GLY A 251 22.56 4.14 -12.58
N GLY A 252 21.69 4.01 -11.57
CA GLY A 252 21.91 4.49 -10.23
C GLY A 252 23.04 3.75 -9.53
N GLN A 253 23.06 2.42 -9.60
CA GLN A 253 24.13 1.58 -9.05
C GLN A 253 25.47 1.82 -9.73
N ILE A 254 25.48 1.90 -11.07
CA ILE A 254 26.67 2.27 -11.85
C ILE A 254 27.14 3.68 -11.44
N GLY A 255 26.20 4.62 -11.31
CA GLY A 255 26.46 5.97 -10.82
C GLY A 255 27.04 5.98 -9.41
N MET A 256 26.57 5.13 -8.50
CA MET A 256 27.13 4.98 -7.15
C MET A 256 28.49 4.28 -7.14
N GLY A 257 29.10 3.96 -8.29
CA GLY A 257 30.44 3.37 -8.35
C GLY A 257 30.51 1.92 -7.85
N LEU A 258 29.38 1.21 -7.78
CA LEU A 258 29.36 -0.22 -7.44
C LEU A 258 30.29 -1.00 -8.38
N GLY A 259 31.38 -1.55 -7.83
CA GLY A 259 32.45 -2.23 -8.58
C GLY A 259 33.74 -1.42 -8.76
N SER A 260 33.83 -0.20 -8.21
CA SER A 260 35.02 0.67 -8.27
C SER A 260 35.53 1.03 -6.88
N SER A 261 36.86 0.98 -6.68
CA SER A 261 37.51 1.32 -5.39
C SER A 261 37.60 2.82 -5.12
N ASN A 262 37.38 3.67 -6.13
CA ASN A 262 37.44 5.13 -6.04
C ASN A 262 36.08 5.76 -6.30
N THR A 263 35.09 5.43 -5.47
CA THR A 263 33.76 6.06 -5.56
C THR A 263 33.80 7.45 -4.94
N SER A 264 33.55 8.49 -5.74
CA SER A 264 33.41 9.85 -5.20
C SER A 264 31.99 10.07 -4.67
N SER A 265 31.84 10.89 -3.63
CA SER A 265 30.51 11.11 -3.04
C SER A 265 29.55 11.86 -3.99
N THR A 266 30.08 12.54 -5.03
CA THR A 266 29.27 13.13 -6.11
C THR A 266 28.63 12.07 -7.00
N THR A 267 29.34 10.98 -7.30
CA THR A 267 28.80 9.87 -8.09
C THR A 267 27.77 9.09 -7.25
N MET A 268 27.99 8.96 -5.93
CA MET A 268 26.98 8.44 -4.99
C MET A 268 25.68 9.26 -4.98
N LEU A 269 25.75 10.59 -4.89
CA LEU A 269 24.57 11.47 -4.91
C LEU A 269 23.80 11.37 -6.23
N LEU A 270 24.51 11.35 -7.36
CA LEU A 270 23.90 11.18 -8.68
C LEU A 270 23.20 9.82 -8.80
N GLY A 271 23.84 8.76 -8.30
CA GLY A 271 23.26 7.41 -8.33
C GLY A 271 22.05 7.24 -7.42
N LEU A 272 22.05 7.88 -6.24
CA LEU A 272 20.91 7.96 -5.33
C LEU A 272 19.74 8.74 -5.97
N ALA A 273 20.05 9.86 -6.65
CA ALA A 273 19.04 10.66 -7.34
C ALA A 273 18.39 9.85 -8.46
N LEU A 274 19.20 9.14 -9.25
CA LEU A 274 18.69 8.31 -10.34
C LEU A 274 17.81 7.16 -9.81
N THR A 275 18.24 6.48 -8.74
CA THR A 275 17.44 5.44 -8.09
C THR A 275 16.12 6.00 -7.55
N SER A 276 16.13 7.20 -6.98
CA SER A 276 14.93 7.89 -6.50
C SER A 276 13.94 8.17 -7.63
N VAL A 277 14.42 8.57 -8.81
CA VAL A 277 13.57 8.73 -10.01
C VAL A 277 12.92 7.40 -10.39
N GLY A 278 13.66 6.29 -10.37
CA GLY A 278 13.12 4.96 -10.62
C GLY A 278 11.97 4.59 -9.68
N VAL A 279 12.13 4.86 -8.38
CA VAL A 279 11.10 4.64 -7.36
C VAL A 279 9.87 5.51 -7.63
N ILE A 280 10.05 6.80 -7.96
CA ILE A 280 8.94 7.71 -8.28
C ILE A 280 8.13 7.17 -9.46
N VAL A 281 8.79 6.85 -10.58
CA VAL A 281 8.12 6.35 -11.79
C VAL A 281 7.34 5.07 -11.51
N ALA A 282 7.93 4.13 -10.77
CA ALA A 282 7.27 2.89 -10.39
C ALA A 282 6.04 3.15 -9.48
N GLN A 283 6.17 3.97 -8.44
CA GLN A 283 5.10 4.22 -7.46
C GLN A 283 3.90 4.98 -8.02
N ILE A 284 4.13 5.90 -8.97
CA ILE A 284 3.05 6.65 -9.64
C ILE A 284 2.05 5.72 -10.33
N ILE A 285 2.51 4.60 -10.87
CA ILE A 285 1.68 3.63 -11.59
C ILE A 285 1.15 2.54 -10.65
N THR A 286 2.00 2.07 -9.73
CA THR A 286 1.71 0.87 -8.93
C THR A 286 0.77 1.15 -7.75
N LEU A 287 0.86 2.33 -7.11
CA LEU A 287 0.03 2.66 -5.95
C LEU A 287 -1.47 2.79 -6.29
N PRO A 288 -1.89 3.51 -7.36
CA PRO A 288 -3.30 3.61 -7.71
C PRO A 288 -3.90 2.25 -8.08
N PHE A 289 -3.13 1.41 -8.77
CA PHE A 289 -3.57 0.07 -9.15
C PHE A 289 -3.79 -0.82 -7.93
N ASN A 290 -2.84 -0.84 -6.98
CA ASN A 290 -2.97 -1.63 -5.75
C ASN A 290 -4.17 -1.18 -4.91
N ALA A 291 -4.35 0.14 -4.73
CA ALA A 291 -5.50 0.68 -4.02
C ALA A 291 -6.83 0.30 -4.70
N ALA A 292 -6.89 0.39 -6.03
CA ALA A 292 -8.08 0.01 -6.78
C ALA A 292 -8.41 -1.49 -6.62
N VAL A 293 -7.42 -2.37 -6.70
CA VAL A 293 -7.61 -3.80 -6.47
C VAL A 293 -8.15 -4.07 -5.06
N ASN A 294 -7.59 -3.44 -4.02
CA ASN A 294 -8.06 -3.67 -2.64
C ASN A 294 -9.52 -3.23 -2.43
N VAL A 295 -9.92 -2.10 -3.01
CA VAL A 295 -11.31 -1.61 -2.95
C VAL A 295 -12.26 -2.55 -3.70
N LEU A 296 -11.85 -3.02 -4.88
CA LEU A 296 -12.66 -3.94 -5.67
C LEU A 296 -12.76 -5.34 -5.05
N LEU A 297 -11.69 -5.82 -4.39
CA LEU A 297 -11.73 -7.05 -3.60
C LEU A 297 -12.68 -6.93 -2.40
N TYR A 298 -12.64 -5.79 -1.71
CA TYR A 298 -13.60 -5.47 -0.66
C TYR A 298 -15.04 -5.47 -1.19
N THR A 299 -15.26 -4.86 -2.36
CA THR A 299 -16.58 -4.81 -3.00
C THR A 299 -17.06 -6.21 -3.41
N ASP A 300 -16.21 -7.02 -4.05
CA ASP A 300 -16.50 -8.42 -4.40
C ASP A 300 -16.86 -9.25 -3.17
N GLN A 301 -16.11 -9.08 -2.08
CA GLN A 301 -16.37 -9.82 -0.85
C GLN A 301 -17.74 -9.49 -0.27
N ARG A 302 -18.14 -8.22 -0.25
CA ARG A 302 -19.49 -7.82 0.18
C ARG A 302 -20.59 -8.31 -0.77
N MET A 303 -20.36 -8.34 -2.07
CA MET A 303 -21.31 -8.97 -3.00
C MET A 303 -21.51 -10.45 -2.67
N ARG A 304 -20.44 -11.18 -2.36
CA ARG A 304 -20.49 -12.62 -2.07
C ARG A 304 -21.06 -12.96 -0.70
N THR A 305 -20.80 -12.14 0.32
CA THR A 305 -21.20 -12.46 1.70
C THR A 305 -22.47 -11.76 2.16
N GLU A 306 -22.82 -10.63 1.56
CA GLU A 306 -23.88 -9.72 2.04
C GLU A 306 -24.89 -9.36 0.96
N ALA A 307 -24.81 -9.98 -0.23
CA ALA A 307 -25.67 -9.68 -1.38
C ALA A 307 -25.70 -8.18 -1.71
N PHE A 308 -24.55 -7.51 -1.60
CA PHE A 308 -24.40 -6.10 -1.94
C PHE A 308 -24.74 -5.80 -3.41
N ASP A 309 -24.65 -6.80 -4.28
CA ASP A 309 -25.10 -6.73 -5.67
C ASP A 309 -26.60 -6.41 -5.79
N LEU A 310 -27.45 -6.91 -4.88
CA LEU A 310 -28.88 -6.60 -4.85
C LEU A 310 -29.13 -5.11 -4.52
N VAL A 311 -28.38 -4.56 -3.56
CA VAL A 311 -28.46 -3.13 -3.21
C VAL A 311 -28.07 -2.28 -4.42
N LEU A 312 -26.96 -2.63 -5.07
CA LEU A 312 -26.49 -1.93 -6.27
C LEU A 312 -27.48 -2.01 -7.44
N GLN A 313 -28.07 -3.19 -7.69
CA GLN A 313 -29.06 -3.37 -8.76
C GLN A 313 -30.35 -2.60 -8.47
N THR A 314 -30.78 -2.56 -7.22
CA THR A 314 -31.98 -1.82 -6.79
C THR A 314 -31.78 -0.32 -7.00
N GLU A 315 -30.66 0.23 -6.53
CA GLU A 315 -30.33 1.65 -6.71
C GLU A 315 -30.19 2.03 -8.18
N THR A 316 -29.57 1.17 -8.99
CA THR A 316 -29.42 1.44 -10.43
C THR A 316 -30.77 1.51 -11.12
N ARG A 317 -31.68 0.58 -10.82
CA ARG A 317 -33.06 0.60 -11.35
C ARG A 317 -33.85 1.81 -10.85
N THR A 318 -33.64 2.22 -9.59
CA THR A 318 -34.27 3.43 -9.03
C THR A 318 -33.78 4.68 -9.75
N ARG A 319 -32.46 4.80 -10.02
CA ARG A 319 -31.88 5.91 -10.80
C ARG A 319 -32.42 5.94 -12.23
N GLU A 320 -32.49 4.80 -12.91
CA GLU A 320 -33.06 4.70 -14.25
C GLU A 320 -34.55 5.10 -14.30
N ARG A 321 -35.34 4.75 -13.26
CA ARG A 321 -36.76 5.09 -13.18
C ARG A 321 -37.03 6.56 -12.85
N LEU A 322 -36.24 7.15 -11.95
CA LEU A 322 -36.53 8.49 -11.41
C LEU A 322 -35.79 9.61 -12.15
N GLY A 323 -34.74 9.32 -12.93
CA GLY A 323 -33.94 10.33 -13.62
C GLY A 323 -33.25 11.34 -12.68
N GLN A 324 -33.26 11.08 -11.38
CA GLN A 324 -32.66 11.90 -10.34
C GLN A 324 -31.28 11.34 -9.93
N PRO A 325 -30.35 12.19 -9.46
CA PRO A 325 -29.17 11.70 -8.76
C PRO A 325 -29.65 10.88 -7.57
N GLY A 326 -29.38 9.57 -7.58
CA GLY A 326 -29.81 8.67 -6.50
C GLY A 326 -29.08 8.96 -5.18
N ILE A 327 -29.17 8.04 -4.22
CA ILE A 327 -28.49 8.15 -2.93
C ILE A 327 -26.98 8.39 -3.16
N ASP A 328 -26.38 9.27 -2.33
CA ASP A 328 -24.92 9.52 -2.34
C ASP A 328 -24.19 8.18 -2.24
N PRO A 329 -23.25 7.85 -3.14
CA PRO A 329 -22.50 6.60 -3.08
C PRO A 329 -21.85 6.34 -1.74
N ASP A 330 -21.46 7.39 -1.02
CA ASP A 330 -20.84 7.26 0.30
C ASP A 330 -21.81 6.64 1.34
N ALA A 331 -23.13 6.82 1.16
CA ALA A 331 -24.14 6.24 2.02
C ALA A 331 -24.46 4.79 1.64
N LEU A 332 -24.26 4.40 0.37
CA LEU A 332 -24.48 3.02 -0.10
C LEU A 332 -23.52 2.02 0.54
N TRP A 333 -22.35 2.49 0.98
CA TRP A 333 -21.40 1.64 1.70
C TRP A 333 -21.80 1.34 3.14
N LEU A 334 -22.71 2.11 3.73
CA LEU A 334 -23.14 1.89 5.11
C LEU A 334 -24.01 0.62 5.18
N PRO A 335 -23.91 -0.19 6.24
CA PRO A 335 -24.81 -1.31 6.44
C PRO A 335 -26.26 -0.80 6.44
N ALA A 336 -27.09 -1.34 5.55
CA ALA A 336 -28.52 -1.14 5.65
C ALA A 336 -29.01 -1.93 6.88
N TYR A 337 -29.36 -1.18 7.94
CA TYR A 337 -29.82 -1.62 9.27
C TYR A 337 -28.76 -2.03 10.31
N PRO A 338 -28.84 -1.53 11.55
CA PRO A 338 -28.17 -2.17 12.69
C PRO A 338 -28.75 -3.59 12.88
N PRO A 339 -27.96 -4.56 13.38
CA PRO A 339 -28.47 -5.90 13.62
C PRO A 339 -29.67 -5.81 14.56
N VAL A 340 -30.80 -6.35 14.13
CA VAL A 340 -31.92 -6.63 15.02
C VAL A 340 -31.37 -7.59 16.07
N GLN A 341 -31.20 -7.10 17.29
CA GLN A 341 -31.01 -7.97 18.44
C GLN A 341 -32.34 -8.72 18.61
N VAL A 342 -32.33 -9.99 18.23
CA VAL A 342 -33.38 -10.95 18.59
C VAL A 342 -32.87 -11.73 19.80
#